data_AF-A0A8H4L0P4-F1
#
_entry.id   AF-A0A8H4L0P4-F1
#
_cell.length_a   1.000
_cell.length_b   1.000
_cell.length_c   1.000
_cell.angle_alpha   90.00
_cell.angle_beta   90.00
_cell.angle_gamma   90.00
#
_symmetry.space_group_name_H-M   'P 1'
#
loop_
_entity.id
_entity.type
_entity.pdbx_description
1 polymer ?
#
loop_
_entity_poly.entity_id
_entity_poly.type
_entity_poly.pdbx_seq_one_letter_code
_entity_poly.pdbx_strand_id
1 'polypeptide(L)'
;MGKSRKGPTKKSLNEALGVYLAHADPTNISLSSWGRRWLDCHGESRSYSSRTFHIQGRLNSAGHYMTRIVDSEVGGIEGTEIDWGTHEPSLPRVLRYYQELYGVGQSPSSSSSDSDQGGGGGSGSGGKGGGKG
;
A
#
# COMPACT_ATOMS: atom_id res chain seq x y z
N MET A 1 -27.69 21.76 23.78
CA MET A 1 -26.66 20.81 24.27
C MET A 1 -25.96 20.19 23.07
N GLY A 2 -24.74 20.63 22.75
CA GLY A 2 -23.96 20.08 21.65
C GLY A 2 -23.41 18.71 22.04
N LYS A 3 -23.77 17.65 21.31
CA LYS A 3 -23.16 16.34 21.47
C LYS A 3 -21.68 16.48 21.13
N SER A 4 -20.80 16.36 22.12
CA SER A 4 -19.36 16.22 21.89
C SER A 4 -19.16 15.03 20.97
N ARG A 5 -18.71 15.27 19.73
CA ARG A 5 -18.38 14.20 18.80
C ARG A 5 -17.18 13.47 19.40
N LYS A 6 -17.39 12.25 19.89
CA LYS A 6 -16.30 11.37 20.32
C LYS A 6 -15.38 11.20 19.11
N GLY A 7 -14.10 11.56 19.25
CA GLY A 7 -13.11 11.37 18.20
C GLY A 7 -12.99 9.89 17.79
N PRO A 8 -12.40 9.61 16.63
CA PRO A 8 -12.21 8.24 16.16
C PRO A 8 -11.36 7.44 17.15
N THR A 9 -11.67 6.16 17.32
CA THR A 9 -10.83 5.24 18.09
C THR A 9 -9.57 4.88 17.30
N LYS A 10 -8.49 4.50 17.98
CA LYS A 10 -7.26 4.00 17.33
C LYS A 10 -7.54 2.81 16.40
N LYS A 11 -8.48 1.94 16.77
CA LYS A 11 -8.92 0.80 15.95
C LYS A 11 -9.58 1.27 14.65
N SER A 12 -10.57 2.16 14.73
CA SER A 12 -11.24 2.69 13.52
C SER A 12 -10.32 3.49 12.61
N LEU A 13 -9.31 4.17 13.18
CA LEU A 13 -8.28 4.87 12.40
C LEU A 13 -7.42 3.87 11.63
N ASN A 14 -6.95 2.80 12.29
CA ASN A 14 -6.15 1.76 11.67
C ASN A 14 -6.91 0.98 10.58
N GLU A 15 -8.20 0.71 10.77
CA GLU A 15 -9.03 0.07 9.74
C GLU A 15 -9.14 0.95 8.49
N ALA A 16 -9.42 2.25 8.67
CA ALA A 16 -9.48 3.20 7.55
C ALA A 16 -8.12 3.37 6.85
N LEU A 17 -7.02 3.37 7.62
CA LEU A 17 -5.67 3.40 7.08
C LEU A 17 -5.34 2.15 6.26
N GLY A 18 -5.77 0.97 6.71
CA GLY A 18 -5.62 -0.27 5.97
C GLY A 18 -6.33 -0.23 4.61
N VAL A 19 -7.56 0.30 4.58
CA VAL A 19 -8.30 0.50 3.32
C VAL A 19 -7.58 1.46 2.39
N TYR A 20 -7.10 2.61 2.90
CA TYR A 20 -6.29 3.55 2.12
C TYR A 20 -5.06 2.87 1.49
N LEU A 21 -4.24 2.20 2.30
CA LEU A 21 -3.02 1.56 1.80
C LEU A 21 -3.30 0.42 0.82
N ALA A 22 -4.40 -0.32 0.98
CA ALA A 22 -4.79 -1.39 0.07
C ALA A 22 -5.19 -0.88 -1.33
N HIS A 23 -5.66 0.37 -1.44
CA HIS A 23 -6.11 0.98 -2.69
C HIS A 23 -5.13 2.00 -3.28
N ALA A 24 -4.15 2.45 -2.50
CA ALA A 24 -3.10 3.34 -2.97
C ALA A 24 -2.25 2.69 -4.07
N ASP A 25 -1.98 3.45 -5.13
CA ASP A 25 -1.29 2.95 -6.33
C ASP A 25 0.14 3.52 -6.42
N PRO A 26 1.17 2.66 -6.45
CA PRO A 26 2.56 3.08 -6.62
C PRO A 26 2.83 3.87 -7.91
N THR A 27 2.00 3.78 -8.95
CA THR A 27 2.20 4.59 -10.17
C THR A 27 1.61 5.99 -10.07
N ASN A 28 0.70 6.21 -9.12
CA ASN A 28 0.03 7.50 -8.92
C ASN A 28 0.64 8.32 -7.78
N ILE A 29 1.56 7.73 -6.98
CA ILE A 29 2.23 8.45 -5.91
C ILE A 29 3.26 9.45 -6.45
N SER A 30 3.07 10.72 -6.12
CA SER A 30 3.96 11.80 -6.54
C SER A 30 4.20 12.81 -5.44
N LEU A 31 5.39 13.41 -5.46
CA LEU A 31 5.83 14.48 -4.57
C LEU A 31 6.52 15.55 -5.43
N SER A 32 6.18 16.82 -5.24
CA SER A 32 6.74 17.91 -6.06
C SER A 32 8.23 18.11 -5.86
N SER A 33 8.72 17.94 -4.63
CA SER A 33 10.15 17.96 -4.28
C SER A 33 10.34 17.52 -2.82
N TRP A 34 11.54 17.04 -2.48
CA TRP A 34 11.93 16.84 -1.10
C TRP A 34 12.38 18.17 -0.47
N GLY A 35 11.47 18.80 0.27
CA GLY A 35 11.72 20.06 0.96
C GLY A 35 12.03 19.87 2.45
N ARG A 36 12.43 20.96 3.12
CA ARG A 36 12.60 20.99 4.59
C ARG A 36 11.28 20.91 5.37
N ARG A 37 10.16 21.12 4.68
CA ARG A 37 8.81 21.02 5.24
C ARG A 37 8.22 19.68 4.86
N TRP A 38 7.32 19.18 5.70
CA TRP A 38 6.45 18.09 5.31
C TRP A 38 5.58 18.52 4.13
N LEU A 39 5.58 17.70 3.09
CA LEU A 39 4.80 17.89 1.89
C LEU A 39 4.00 16.61 1.62
N ASP A 40 2.73 16.78 1.24
CA ASP A 40 1.83 15.68 0.96
C ASP A 40 2.19 15.03 -0.38
N CYS A 41 2.32 13.71 -0.36
CA CYS A 41 2.30 12.86 -1.53
C CYS A 41 0.85 12.47 -1.80
N HIS A 42 0.40 12.67 -3.03
CA HIS A 42 -0.88 12.16 -3.50
C HIS A 42 -0.62 10.83 -4.18
N GLY A 43 -1.19 9.73 -3.66
CA GLY A 43 -1.08 8.38 -4.24
C GLY A 43 -2.41 7.76 -4.63
N GLU A 44 -3.52 8.46 -4.38
CA GLU A 44 -4.87 8.02 -4.73
C GLU A 44 -5.51 9.01 -5.70
N SER A 45 -6.14 8.49 -6.76
CA SER A 45 -6.96 9.28 -7.69
C SER A 45 -8.37 9.55 -7.13
N ARG A 46 -8.86 8.69 -6.23
CA ARG A 46 -10.11 8.82 -5.48
C ARG A 46 -9.96 8.21 -4.10
N SER A 47 -10.51 8.86 -3.08
CA SER A 47 -10.49 8.34 -1.70
C SER A 47 -11.39 7.12 -1.58
N TYR A 48 -10.81 5.95 -1.30
CA TYR A 48 -11.55 4.71 -1.00
C TYR A 48 -11.87 4.57 0.49
N SER A 49 -11.13 5.28 1.33
CA SER A 49 -11.36 5.38 2.76
C SER A 49 -12.41 6.46 3.07
N SER A 50 -13.15 6.27 4.17
CA SER A 50 -14.03 7.29 4.76
C SER A 50 -13.28 8.49 5.34
N ARG A 51 -11.94 8.41 5.38
CA ARG A 51 -10.99 9.41 5.86
C ARG A 51 -9.92 9.66 4.79
N THR A 52 -9.45 10.89 4.70
CA THR A 52 -8.38 11.25 3.78
C THR A 52 -7.02 11.07 4.45
N PHE A 53 -6.17 10.27 3.83
CA PHE A 53 -4.79 10.06 4.27
C PHE A 53 -3.80 10.56 3.22
N HIS A 54 -2.65 11.03 3.68
CA HIS A 54 -1.52 11.38 2.85
C HIS A 54 -0.25 10.72 3.39
N ILE A 55 0.61 10.25 2.51
CA ILE A 55 2.01 10.00 2.85
C ILE A 55 2.71 11.34 2.73
N GLN A 56 3.36 11.82 3.79
CA GLN A 56 4.18 13.03 3.73
C GLN A 56 5.66 12.67 3.59
N GLY A 57 6.39 13.50 2.84
CA GLY A 57 7.85 13.45 2.74
C GLY A 57 8.51 14.74 3.22
N ARG A 58 9.72 14.65 3.78
CA ARG A 58 10.63 15.80 4.02
C ARG A 58 12.08 15.38 3.96
N LEU A 59 12.98 16.33 3.71
CA LEU A 59 14.41 16.24 3.99
C LEU A 59 14.69 17.01 5.28
N ASN A 60 15.13 16.34 6.34
CA ASN A 60 15.39 17.00 7.62
C ASN A 60 16.69 17.81 7.59
N SER A 61 17.00 18.55 8.67
CA SER A 61 18.21 19.37 8.75
C SER A 61 19.52 18.58 8.79
N ALA A 62 19.46 17.28 9.11
CA ALA A 62 20.60 16.37 9.07
C ALA A 62 20.82 15.75 7.68
N GLY A 63 19.98 16.10 6.68
CA GLY A 63 20.07 15.55 5.33
C GLY A 63 19.44 14.16 5.20
N HIS A 64 18.57 13.77 6.13
CA HIS A 64 17.86 12.50 6.05
C HIS A 64 16.46 12.67 5.45
N TYR A 65 16.10 11.76 4.56
CA TYR A 65 14.79 11.66 3.95
C TYR A 65 13.84 10.96 4.92
N MET A 66 12.81 11.68 5.35
CA MET A 66 11.82 11.20 6.31
C MET A 66 10.47 11.08 5.61
N THR A 67 9.71 10.04 5.95
CA THR A 67 8.30 9.93 5.55
C THR A 67 7.41 9.66 6.74
N ARG A 68 6.13 10.00 6.66
CA ARG A 68 5.11 9.59 7.63
C ARG A 68 3.74 9.50 6.98
N ILE A 69 2.77 8.88 7.64
CA ILE A 69 1.37 8.95 7.24
C ILE A 69 0.65 9.99 8.09
N VAL A 70 -0.17 10.81 7.44
CA VAL A 70 -1.05 11.77 8.10
C VAL A 70 -2.49 11.51 7.70
N ASP A 71 -3.38 11.73 8.65
CA ASP A 71 -4.82 11.82 8.45
C ASP A 71 -5.24 13.31 8.45
N SER A 72 -6.16 13.69 7.57
CA SER A 72 -6.57 15.09 7.43
C SER A 72 -7.27 15.69 8.66
N GLU A 73 -7.85 14.88 9.54
CA GLU A 73 -8.55 15.34 10.74
C GLU A 73 -7.70 15.26 12.01
N VAL A 74 -6.90 14.20 12.17
CA VAL A 74 -6.11 13.97 13.39
C VAL A 74 -4.62 14.29 13.25
N GLY A 75 -4.12 14.47 12.02
CA GLY A 75 -2.72 14.77 11.74
C GLY A 75 -1.85 13.51 11.67
N GLY A 76 -0.60 13.62 12.16
CA GLY A 76 0.38 12.54 12.06
C GLY A 76 -0.02 11.27 12.81
N ILE A 77 0.09 10.13 12.14
CA ILE A 77 -0.20 8.83 12.74
C ILE A 77 1.05 8.32 13.46
N GLU A 78 0.92 8.09 14.76
CA GLU A 78 1.98 7.56 15.60
C GLU A 78 2.53 6.23 15.05
N GLY A 79 3.85 6.07 15.05
CA GLY A 79 4.52 4.86 14.57
C GLY A 79 4.70 4.78 13.05
N THR A 80 4.30 5.81 12.29
CA THR A 80 4.48 5.85 10.84
C THR A 80 5.66 6.70 10.37
N GLU A 81 6.36 7.40 11.26
CA GLU A 81 7.53 8.19 10.86
C GLU A 81 8.75 7.27 10.61
N ILE A 82 9.20 7.22 9.36
CA ILE A 82 10.32 6.39 8.89
C ILE A 82 11.44 7.29 8.40
N ASP A 83 12.65 7.01 8.87
CA ASP A 83 13.91 7.59 8.38
C ASP A 83 14.52 6.67 7.32
N TRP A 84 14.69 7.18 6.10
CA TRP A 84 15.26 6.47 4.95
C TRP A 84 16.77 6.71 4.80
N GLY A 85 17.36 7.50 5.69
CA GLY A 85 18.77 7.91 5.65
C GLY A 85 19.03 9.02 4.64
N THR A 86 20.28 9.12 4.20
CA THR A 86 20.78 10.20 3.34
C THR A 86 20.53 10.00 1.84
N HIS A 87 19.93 8.86 1.45
CA HIS A 87 19.62 8.54 0.07
C HIS A 87 18.11 8.68 -0.17
N GLU A 88 17.76 9.40 -1.24
CA GLU A 88 16.36 9.63 -1.59
C GLU A 88 15.64 8.31 -1.90
N PRO A 89 14.58 7.96 -1.16
CA PRO A 89 13.78 6.79 -1.48
C PRO A 89 12.84 7.10 -2.65
N SER A 90 12.60 6.11 -3.51
CA SER A 90 11.52 6.23 -4.50
C SER A 90 10.16 6.16 -3.79
N LEU A 91 9.22 7.02 -4.18
CA LEU A 91 7.87 7.01 -3.59
C LEU A 91 7.12 5.66 -3.76
N PRO A 92 7.25 4.93 -4.88
CA PRO A 92 6.73 3.57 -4.98
C PRO A 92 7.27 2.62 -3.90
N ARG A 93 8.57 2.75 -3.53
CA ARG A 93 9.19 1.96 -2.46
C ARG A 93 8.63 2.35 -1.09
N VAL A 94 8.42 3.65 -0.86
CA VAL A 94 7.81 4.15 0.38
C VAL A 94 6.40 3.56 0.56
N LEU A 95 5.57 3.60 -0.48
CA LEU A 95 4.21 3.05 -0.41
C LEU A 95 4.22 1.55 -0.15
N ARG A 96 5.04 0.78 -0.87
CA ARG A 96 5.16 -0.68 -0.65
C ARG A 96 5.60 -1.02 0.76
N TYR A 97 6.51 -0.23 1.34
CA TYR A 97 6.93 -0.43 2.73
C TYR A 97 5.76 -0.24 3.71
N TYR A 98 4.93 0.78 3.54
CA TYR A 98 3.74 0.93 4.39
C TYR A 98 2.71 -0.18 4.16
N GLN A 99 2.51 -0.60 2.91
CA GLN A 99 1.66 -1.73 2.56
C GLN A 99 2.11 -3.02 3.28
N GLU A 100 3.40 -3.32 3.26
CA GLU A 100 3.99 -4.46 3.99
C GLU A 100 3.85 -4.29 5.51
N LEU A 101 4.16 -3.11 6.06
CA LEU A 101 4.09 -2.81 7.49
C LEU A 101 2.68 -3.03 8.07
N TYR A 102 1.65 -2.73 7.29
CA TYR A 102 0.25 -2.87 7.67
C TYR A 102 -0.40 -4.17 7.17
N GLY A 103 0.35 -5.03 6.47
CA GLY A 103 -0.17 -6.28 5.91
C GLY A 103 -1.26 -6.09 4.85
N VAL A 104 -1.21 -4.97 4.13
CA VAL A 104 -2.21 -4.52 3.14
C VAL A 104 -1.53 -4.28 1.81
N GLY A 105 -1.56 -5.29 0.95
CA GLY A 105 -0.87 -5.30 -0.34
C GLY A 105 -0.91 -6.72 -0.85
N GLN A 106 -0.78 -6.91 -2.17
CA GLN A 106 -0.77 -8.26 -2.72
C GLN A 106 0.28 -9.08 -1.97
N SER A 107 -0.16 -10.08 -1.19
CA SER A 107 0.69 -11.25 -0.98
C SER A 107 1.21 -11.59 -2.38
N PRO A 108 2.53 -11.78 -2.59
CA PRO A 108 2.95 -12.49 -3.79
C PRO A 108 2.05 -13.71 -3.80
N SER A 109 1.21 -13.79 -4.83
CA SER A 109 0.19 -14.83 -4.94
C SER A 109 0.82 -16.10 -4.42
N SER A 110 0.29 -16.61 -3.31
CA SER A 110 0.60 -17.94 -2.86
C SER A 110 0.17 -18.81 -4.04
N SER A 111 1.11 -19.07 -4.94
CA SER A 111 1.09 -20.20 -5.84
C SER A 111 1.19 -21.38 -4.89
N SER A 112 0.06 -21.71 -4.29
CA SER A 112 -0.13 -22.91 -3.50
C SER A 112 0.23 -24.05 -4.43
N SER A 113 1.39 -24.62 -4.10
CA SER A 113 1.86 -25.96 -4.36
C SER A 113 0.78 -26.90 -4.88
N ASP A 114 1.04 -27.53 -6.02
CA ASP A 114 0.72 -28.95 -6.14
C ASP A 114 2.03 -29.66 -6.49
N SER A 115 2.68 -30.15 -5.43
CA SER A 115 3.83 -31.04 -5.53
C SER A 115 3.31 -32.48 -5.56
N ASP A 116 3.60 -33.16 -6.65
CA ASP A 116 3.97 -34.58 -6.73
C ASP A 116 3.14 -35.59 -5.89
N GLN A 117 2.16 -36.24 -6.53
CA GLN A 117 1.72 -37.59 -6.20
C GLN A 117 1.57 -38.41 -7.48
N GLY A 118 2.41 -39.45 -7.60
CA GLY A 118 2.60 -40.20 -8.83
C GLY A 118 1.54 -41.25 -9.16
N GLY A 119 1.81 -41.94 -10.27
CA GLY A 119 1.33 -43.27 -10.59
C GLY A 119 0.05 -43.34 -11.42
N GLY A 120 0.16 -43.90 -12.62
CA GLY A 120 -0.99 -44.42 -13.35
C GLY A 120 -0.84 -44.32 -14.87
N GLY A 121 -0.48 -45.43 -15.51
CA GLY A 121 -0.31 -45.52 -16.95
C GLY A 121 -1.61 -45.37 -17.75
N GLY A 122 -1.45 -45.19 -19.06
CA GLY A 122 -2.54 -45.23 -20.01
C GLY A 122 -2.08 -44.89 -21.42
N SER A 123 -1.73 -45.91 -22.20
CA SER A 123 -1.59 -45.81 -23.66
C SER A 123 -2.95 -45.50 -24.28
N GLY A 124 -2.99 -44.60 -25.26
CA GLY A 124 -4.22 -44.26 -25.99
C GLY A 124 -3.92 -43.54 -27.30
N SER A 125 -3.81 -44.32 -28.37
CA SER A 125 -3.63 -43.93 -29.76
C SER A 125 -4.93 -43.41 -30.40
N GLY A 126 -4.81 -42.52 -31.39
CA GLY A 126 -5.81 -42.26 -32.44
C GLY A 126 -6.83 -41.16 -32.09
N GLY A 127 -7.31 -40.33 -33.02
CA GLY A 127 -7.15 -40.25 -34.46
C GLY A 127 -7.93 -39.06 -35.03
N LYS A 128 -7.39 -38.49 -36.10
CA LYS A 128 -8.00 -37.97 -37.34
C LYS A 128 -9.50 -37.58 -37.40
N GLY A 129 -9.76 -36.37 -37.93
CA GLY A 129 -11.01 -35.92 -38.58
C GLY A 129 -11.73 -34.84 -37.78
N GLY A 130 -12.20 -33.70 -38.29
CA GLY A 130 -12.56 -33.27 -39.64
C GLY A 130 -13.93 -32.59 -39.56
N GLY A 131 -14.14 -31.45 -40.23
CA GLY A 131 -15.51 -30.94 -40.48
C GLY A 131 -15.71 -29.45 -40.30
N LYS A 132 -16.02 -28.79 -41.42
CA LYS A 132 -16.57 -27.44 -41.57
C LYS A 132 -17.92 -27.27 -40.84
N GLY A 133 -18.17 -26.05 -40.40
CA GLY A 133 -19.49 -25.43 -40.26
C GLY A 133 -19.36 -23.96 -40.58
#